data_AF-A0A7C3D7X4-F1
#
_entry.id   AF-A0A7C3D7X4-F1
#
_cell.length_a   1.000
_cell.length_b   1.000
_cell.length_c   1.000
_cell.angle_alpha   90.00
_cell.angle_beta   90.00
_cell.angle_gamma   90.00
#
_symmetry.space_group_name_H-M   'P 1'
#
loop_
_entity.id
_entity.type
_entity.pdbx_description
1 polymer ?
#
loop_
_entity_poly.entity_id
_entity_poly.type
_entity_poly.pdbx_seq_one_letter_code
_entity_poly.pdbx_strand_id
1 'polypeptide(L)'
;MSQKLQFQVEQLLQEQGEYIPLEFLLLEGRLIFCDYEAWRNGEIDYLEDALFGDPVQVKDTLQQASAYMQKREWEAYRLSYKVWRSEAEPTLRFSRDNGFNDYFHGCYKKPDDQLQMDLFTDAPASNLANRISQAVLEKNSEEAARLLCRLYDIAPDYVQLAALEHLVEATRLLLMPVVDVEAEMKVLQQTLTPMAEQVLGNESRRLLIPLWQRLSEALLERPYEAERAELHLSYTATQAMDWEIVQQAVEQELAWESDPILLLRHARACDHLYKKMEIYQSWFMICWNFPEYSEAIKDSTDRQLQQQWEKFLAVDPVLPEQAFPAWLLINMPSLTKVLKDPCRTEIESPESYKLLYQLQSIYEQTRHTGVDDTIISLRRELKQANPMLFDLYINPDNS
;
A
#
# COMPACT_ATOMS: atom_id res chain seq x y z
N MET A 1 -3.53 21.68 -8.24
CA MET A 1 -3.01 20.53 -7.48
C MET A 1 -4.19 19.83 -6.86
N SER A 2 -4.30 18.51 -7.02
CA SER A 2 -5.43 17.77 -6.45
C SER A 2 -5.33 17.72 -4.93
N GLN A 3 -6.46 17.83 -4.21
CA GLN A 3 -6.54 17.51 -2.77
C GLN A 3 -5.98 16.10 -2.49
N LYS A 4 -6.03 15.22 -3.50
CA LYS A 4 -5.42 13.88 -3.47
C LYS A 4 -3.95 13.92 -3.06
N LEU A 5 -3.16 14.64 -3.83
CA LEU A 5 -1.71 14.68 -3.65
C LEU A 5 -1.32 15.33 -2.31
N GLN A 6 -2.10 16.33 -1.86
CA GLN A 6 -1.85 16.98 -0.57
C GLN A 6 -1.94 16.00 0.58
N PHE A 7 -3.02 15.22 0.64
CA PHE A 7 -3.25 14.28 1.73
C PHE A 7 -2.19 13.17 1.79
N GLN A 8 -1.81 12.56 0.66
CA GLN A 8 -0.77 11.50 0.64
C GLN A 8 0.59 12.03 1.09
N VAL A 9 0.92 13.22 0.60
CA VAL A 9 2.15 13.87 0.96
C VAL A 9 2.09 14.24 2.45
N GLU A 10 0.98 14.74 2.97
CA GLU A 10 0.79 15.02 4.41
C GLU A 10 0.84 13.76 5.28
N GLN A 11 0.29 12.63 4.81
CA GLN A 11 0.37 11.34 5.49
C GLN A 11 1.81 10.86 5.59
N LEU A 12 2.56 10.89 4.47
CA LEU A 12 4.00 10.67 4.49
C LEU A 12 4.67 11.59 5.49
N LEU A 13 4.40 12.90 5.44
CA LEU A 13 5.01 13.84 6.38
C LEU A 13 4.66 13.54 7.86
N GLN A 14 3.47 13.02 8.14
CA GLN A 14 3.03 12.67 9.48
C GLN A 14 3.65 11.37 9.99
N GLU A 15 3.77 10.36 9.12
CA GLU A 15 4.36 9.05 9.43
C GLU A 15 5.89 9.09 9.46
N GLN A 16 6.48 9.90 8.58
CA GLN A 16 7.90 9.83 8.19
C GLN A 16 8.69 11.10 8.53
N GLY A 17 8.03 12.22 8.82
CA GLY A 17 8.68 13.51 9.12
C GLY A 17 9.34 14.20 7.92
N GLU A 18 9.42 13.53 6.78
CA GLU A 18 9.95 14.02 5.51
C GLU A 18 9.23 13.35 4.32
N TYR A 19 9.41 13.95 3.15
CA TYR A 19 8.92 13.43 1.89
C TYR A 19 10.09 12.86 1.08
N ILE A 20 10.04 11.55 0.84
CA ILE A 20 10.94 10.82 -0.06
C ILE A 20 10.12 10.30 -1.25
N PRO A 21 10.47 10.65 -2.50
CA PRO A 21 9.74 10.19 -3.69
C PRO A 21 9.67 8.68 -3.85
N LEU A 22 10.69 7.93 -3.44
CA LEU A 22 10.69 6.47 -3.43
C LEU A 22 9.57 5.92 -2.55
N GLU A 23 9.50 6.37 -1.30
CA GLU A 23 8.47 5.96 -0.34
C GLU A 23 7.07 6.32 -0.82
N PHE A 24 6.91 7.49 -1.45
CA PHE A 24 5.66 7.88 -2.10
C PHE A 24 5.25 6.91 -3.20
N LEU A 25 6.18 6.50 -4.08
CA LEU A 25 5.87 5.56 -5.16
C LEU A 25 5.53 4.15 -4.65
N LEU A 26 6.22 3.68 -3.60
CA LEU A 26 5.94 2.40 -2.94
C LEU A 26 4.55 2.41 -2.26
N LEU A 27 4.24 3.48 -1.51
CA LEU A 27 2.93 3.64 -0.86
C LEU A 27 1.78 3.73 -1.87
N GLU A 28 1.98 4.45 -2.98
CA GLU A 28 1.01 4.51 -4.05
C GLU A 28 0.91 3.19 -4.84
N GLY A 29 1.74 2.18 -4.56
CA GLY A 29 1.83 0.96 -5.39
C GLY A 29 2.29 1.23 -6.83
N ARG A 30 2.84 2.42 -7.11
CA ARG A 30 3.41 2.77 -8.43
C ARG A 30 4.71 2.04 -8.70
N LEU A 31 5.32 1.51 -7.65
CA LEU A 31 6.54 0.74 -7.68
C LEU A 31 6.39 -0.37 -6.64
N ILE A 32 6.86 -1.57 -6.96
CA ILE A 32 6.99 -2.65 -5.99
C ILE A 32 8.43 -2.69 -5.46
N PHE A 33 8.58 -3.21 -4.23
CA PHE A 33 9.90 -3.21 -3.59
C PHE A 33 10.90 -4.12 -4.31
N CYS A 34 10.45 -5.25 -4.87
CA CYS A 34 11.31 -6.17 -5.63
C CYS A 34 12.04 -5.48 -6.79
N ASP A 35 11.33 -4.64 -7.57
CA ASP A 35 11.92 -3.87 -8.67
C ASP A 35 12.92 -2.82 -8.17
N TYR A 36 12.65 -2.22 -7.02
CA TYR A 36 13.63 -1.36 -6.36
C TYR A 36 14.90 -2.13 -5.98
N GLU A 37 14.79 -3.35 -5.44
CA GLU A 37 15.95 -4.18 -5.11
C GLU A 37 16.74 -4.59 -6.35
N ALA A 38 16.06 -5.00 -7.43
CA ALA A 38 16.68 -5.33 -8.71
C ALA A 38 17.47 -4.13 -9.27
N TRP A 39 16.88 -2.93 -9.23
CA TRP A 39 17.60 -1.68 -9.58
C TRP A 39 18.80 -1.40 -8.67
N ARG A 40 18.66 -1.60 -7.35
CA ARG A 40 19.75 -1.46 -6.38
C ARG A 40 20.86 -2.50 -6.55
N ASN A 41 20.56 -3.66 -7.14
CA ASN A 41 21.52 -4.69 -7.51
C ASN A 41 22.16 -4.45 -8.89
N GLY A 42 21.71 -3.44 -9.64
CA GLY A 42 22.18 -3.16 -10.99
C GLY A 42 21.59 -4.10 -12.06
N GLU A 43 20.49 -4.79 -11.76
CA GLU A 43 19.79 -5.69 -12.69
C GLU A 43 18.84 -4.92 -13.61
N ILE A 44 18.37 -3.75 -13.16
CA ILE A 44 17.56 -2.80 -13.92
C ILE A 44 18.37 -1.51 -14.10
N ASP A 45 18.49 -1.04 -15.35
CA ASP A 45 19.25 0.19 -15.67
C ASP A 45 18.53 1.46 -15.19
N TYR A 46 17.20 1.50 -15.32
CA TYR A 46 16.35 2.64 -14.97
C TYR A 46 15.08 2.16 -14.29
N LEU A 47 14.87 2.57 -13.04
CA LEU A 47 13.69 2.21 -12.25
C LEU A 47 12.37 2.71 -12.88
N GLU A 48 12.43 3.73 -13.76
CA GLU A 48 11.26 4.21 -14.50
C GLU A 48 10.55 3.13 -15.34
N ASP A 49 11.28 2.12 -15.80
CA ASP A 49 10.76 1.05 -16.66
C ASP A 49 9.88 0.06 -15.87
N ALA A 50 10.02 0.04 -14.55
CA ALA A 50 9.29 -0.84 -13.63
C ALA A 50 8.07 -0.16 -12.98
N LEU A 51 7.75 1.08 -13.37
CA LEU A 51 6.62 1.79 -12.78
C LEU A 51 5.27 1.30 -13.30
N PHE A 52 4.31 1.16 -12.39
CA PHE A 52 2.93 0.85 -12.72
C PHE A 52 2.12 2.11 -13.08
N GLY A 53 1.34 1.98 -14.15
CA GLY A 53 0.47 3.04 -14.68
C GLY A 53 1.12 3.90 -15.77
N ASP A 54 0.58 5.10 -16.00
CA ASP A 54 1.07 6.03 -17.03
C ASP A 54 2.29 6.83 -16.52
N PRO A 55 3.49 6.66 -17.10
CA PRO A 55 4.71 7.35 -16.65
C PRO A 55 4.59 8.87 -16.70
N VAL A 56 3.82 9.43 -17.63
CA VAL A 56 3.59 10.88 -17.72
C VAL A 56 2.82 11.38 -16.49
N GLN A 57 1.79 10.64 -16.08
CA GLN A 57 1.04 10.96 -14.86
C GLN A 57 1.88 10.81 -13.60
N VAL A 58 2.75 9.80 -13.54
CA VAL A 58 3.66 9.63 -12.40
C VAL A 58 4.62 10.82 -12.30
N LYS A 59 5.20 11.24 -13.43
CA LYS A 59 6.05 12.44 -13.50
C LYS A 59 5.31 13.70 -13.05
N ASP A 60 4.11 13.93 -13.57
CA ASP A 60 3.28 15.07 -13.18
C ASP A 60 2.93 15.06 -11.69
N THR A 61 2.76 13.87 -11.11
CA THR A 61 2.49 13.68 -9.69
C THR A 61 3.70 14.06 -8.83
N LEU A 62 4.89 13.55 -9.15
CA LEU A 62 6.12 13.90 -8.44
C LEU A 62 6.44 15.41 -8.57
N GLN A 63 6.22 15.98 -9.76
CA GLN A 63 6.38 17.42 -9.99
C GLN A 63 5.44 18.25 -9.09
N GLN A 64 4.17 17.86 -9.01
CA GLN A 64 3.21 18.57 -8.17
C GLN A 64 3.54 18.42 -6.67
N ALA A 65 4.04 17.27 -6.23
CA ALA A 65 4.45 17.04 -4.84
C ALA A 65 5.67 17.90 -4.47
N SER A 66 6.66 17.94 -5.36
CA SER A 66 7.82 18.84 -5.25
C SER A 66 7.40 20.32 -5.17
N ALA A 67 6.49 20.76 -6.05
CA ALA A 67 6.00 22.14 -6.05
C ALA A 67 5.21 22.49 -4.78
N TYR A 68 4.53 21.52 -4.19
CA TYR A 68 3.82 21.69 -2.92
C TYR A 68 4.76 21.86 -1.74
N MET A 69 5.78 21.02 -1.64
CA MET A 69 6.80 21.10 -0.60
C MET A 69 7.53 22.44 -0.62
N GLN A 70 7.91 22.90 -1.83
CA GLN A 70 8.54 24.21 -2.00
C GLN A 70 7.65 25.36 -1.54
N LYS A 71 6.33 25.30 -1.79
CA LYS A 71 5.38 26.31 -1.31
C LYS A 71 5.23 26.35 0.21
N ARG A 72 5.53 25.25 0.90
CA ARG A 72 5.49 25.15 2.36
C ARG A 72 6.82 25.48 3.03
N GLU A 73 7.80 25.96 2.26
CA GLU A 73 9.14 26.33 2.74
C GLU A 73 9.89 25.15 3.40
N TRP A 74 9.64 23.93 2.92
CA TRP A 74 10.39 22.75 3.36
C TRP A 74 11.82 22.76 2.78
N GLU A 75 12.78 22.27 3.55
CA GLU A 75 14.18 22.19 3.12
C GLU A 75 14.36 21.07 2.10
N ALA A 76 14.71 21.47 0.87
CA ALA A 76 15.01 20.54 -0.19
C ALA A 76 16.43 19.98 -0.04
N TYR A 77 16.58 18.67 -0.15
CA TYR A 77 17.87 18.01 -0.27
C TYR A 77 17.83 16.94 -1.36
N ARG A 78 19.01 16.52 -1.84
CA ARG A 78 19.12 15.53 -2.91
C ARG A 78 19.62 14.20 -2.36
N LEU A 79 18.81 13.16 -2.51
CA LEU A 79 19.17 11.79 -2.13
C LEU A 79 19.79 11.06 -3.33
N SER A 80 20.94 10.42 -3.15
CA SER A 80 21.65 9.68 -4.20
C SER A 80 21.70 8.19 -3.87
N TYR A 81 21.33 7.35 -4.83
CA TYR A 81 21.32 5.90 -4.67
C TYR A 81 22.55 5.29 -5.37
N LYS A 82 23.12 4.25 -4.78
CA LYS A 82 24.28 3.49 -5.32
C LYS A 82 23.93 2.01 -5.40
N VAL A 83 24.65 1.26 -6.22
CA VAL A 83 24.54 -0.20 -6.27
C VAL A 83 24.99 -0.79 -4.92
N TRP A 84 24.24 -1.77 -4.39
CA TRP A 84 24.55 -2.38 -3.09
C TRP A 84 25.87 -3.17 -3.09
N ARG A 85 26.26 -3.75 -4.22
CA ARG A 85 27.41 -4.66 -4.32
C ARG A 85 28.77 -3.97 -4.45
N SER A 86 28.85 -2.65 -4.57
CA SER A 86 30.13 -1.95 -4.76
C SER A 86 30.07 -0.47 -4.38
N GLU A 87 30.93 -0.02 -3.45
CA GLU A 87 31.09 1.41 -3.10
C GLU A 87 31.63 2.26 -4.25
N ALA A 88 32.25 1.64 -5.27
CA ALA A 88 32.97 2.29 -6.36
C ALA A 88 32.14 2.46 -7.65
N GLU A 89 30.89 1.99 -7.68
CA GLU A 89 30.02 2.08 -8.86
C GLU A 89 29.31 3.44 -9.00
N PRO A 90 28.92 3.82 -10.23
CA PRO A 90 28.28 5.11 -10.49
C PRO A 90 26.94 5.22 -9.76
N THR A 91 26.57 6.46 -9.39
CA THR A 91 25.24 6.76 -8.84
C THR A 91 24.16 6.24 -9.78
N LEU A 92 23.24 5.46 -9.23
CA LEU A 92 22.12 4.90 -9.97
C LEU A 92 21.21 6.02 -10.48
N ARG A 93 20.71 5.86 -11.70
CA ARG A 93 19.76 6.77 -12.32
C ARG A 93 18.37 6.16 -12.25
N PHE A 94 17.41 6.96 -11.85
CA PHE A 94 16.00 6.57 -11.85
C PHE A 94 15.42 6.57 -13.27
N SER A 95 15.75 7.60 -14.08
CA SER A 95 15.13 7.84 -15.38
C SER A 95 16.12 8.33 -16.43
N ARG A 96 15.81 8.06 -17.70
CA ARG A 96 16.48 8.63 -18.88
C ARG A 96 16.18 10.13 -19.03
N ASP A 97 15.00 10.57 -18.58
CA ASP A 97 14.61 11.97 -18.54
C ASP A 97 15.22 12.64 -17.31
N ASN A 98 16.08 13.64 -17.53
CA ASN A 98 16.77 14.34 -16.44
C ASN A 98 15.79 15.04 -15.48
N GLY A 99 14.70 15.62 -15.99
CA GLY A 99 13.70 16.28 -15.15
C GLY A 99 12.93 15.28 -14.30
N PHE A 100 12.58 14.11 -14.87
CA PHE A 100 11.93 13.05 -14.10
C PHE A 100 12.86 12.47 -13.04
N ASN A 101 14.13 12.25 -13.41
CA ASN A 101 15.18 11.86 -12.49
C ASN A 101 15.36 12.88 -11.35
N ASP A 102 15.39 14.17 -11.65
CA ASP A 102 15.55 15.22 -10.64
C ASP A 102 14.39 15.26 -9.64
N TYR A 103 13.14 15.07 -10.09
CA TYR A 103 12.00 14.97 -9.17
C TYR A 103 12.08 13.75 -8.25
N PHE A 104 12.60 12.62 -8.72
CA PHE A 104 12.75 11.41 -7.90
C PHE A 104 13.86 11.55 -6.84
N HIS A 105 14.95 12.27 -7.15
CA HIS A 105 16.04 12.47 -6.19
C HIS A 105 15.81 13.67 -5.26
N GLY A 106 14.79 14.50 -5.50
CA GLY A 106 14.46 15.67 -4.67
C GLY A 106 13.62 15.30 -3.47
N CYS A 107 14.24 15.25 -2.29
CA CYS A 107 13.58 14.98 -1.02
C CYS A 107 13.35 16.28 -0.25
N TYR A 108 12.39 16.28 0.67
CA TYR A 108 12.00 17.48 1.43
C TYR A 108 11.78 17.14 2.88
N LYS A 109 12.44 17.86 3.79
CA LYS A 109 12.23 17.72 5.24
C LYS A 109 11.80 19.04 5.86
N LYS A 110 11.16 18.98 7.02
CA LYS A 110 10.79 20.18 7.75
C LYS A 110 12.09 20.91 8.14
N PRO A 111 12.15 22.25 8.04
CA PRO A 111 13.27 22.99 8.60
C PRO A 111 13.38 22.63 10.08
N ASP A 112 14.57 22.24 10.53
CA ASP A 112 14.77 21.92 11.94
C ASP A 112 14.35 23.14 12.78
N ASP A 113 13.37 22.97 13.67
CA ASP A 113 13.15 23.89 14.78
C ASP A 113 14.25 23.58 15.81
N GLN A 114 15.48 23.94 15.47
CA GLN A 114 16.67 23.50 16.17
C GLN A 114 16.77 24.23 17.52
N LEU A 115 16.29 23.57 18.58
CA LEU A 115 16.96 23.63 19.87
C LEU A 115 18.35 23.03 19.65
N GLN A 116 19.33 23.91 19.40
CA GLN A 116 20.76 23.57 19.41
C GLN A 116 21.09 22.89 20.74
N MET A 117 21.26 21.57 20.72
CA MET A 117 21.82 20.80 21.83
C MET A 117 23.23 20.36 21.43
N ASP A 118 24.19 20.85 22.21
CA ASP A 118 25.64 20.59 22.27
C ASP A 118 26.32 19.85 21.10
N LEU A 119 26.87 20.64 20.18
CA LEU A 119 27.69 20.19 19.05
C LEU A 119 29.09 19.64 19.41
N PHE A 120 29.45 19.48 20.69
CA PHE A 120 30.84 19.31 21.09
C PHE A 120 31.17 18.10 21.99
N THR A 121 30.22 17.19 22.25
CA THR A 121 30.51 15.97 23.05
C THR A 121 30.08 14.64 22.42
N ASP A 122 29.09 14.61 21.52
CA ASP A 122 28.55 13.35 20.95
C ASP A 122 28.97 13.04 19.50
N ALA A 123 29.78 13.89 18.86
CA ALA A 123 30.08 13.77 17.43
C ALA A 123 30.69 12.41 16.99
N PRO A 124 31.60 11.75 17.75
CA PRO A 124 32.15 10.45 17.35
C PRO A 124 31.15 9.29 17.49
N ALA A 125 30.39 9.25 18.59
CA ALA A 125 29.43 8.19 18.87
C ALA A 125 28.23 8.28 17.92
N SER A 126 27.68 9.48 17.74
CA SER A 126 26.59 9.72 16.78
C SER A 126 27.01 9.48 15.33
N ASN A 127 28.26 9.81 14.95
CA ASN A 127 28.77 9.46 13.62
C ASN A 127 28.88 7.94 13.44
N LEU A 128 29.37 7.21 14.45
CA LEU A 128 29.42 5.74 14.41
C LEU A 128 28.01 5.13 14.33
N ALA A 129 27.06 5.62 15.12
CA ALA A 129 25.66 5.20 15.07
C ALA A 129 25.08 5.36 13.65
N ASN A 130 25.26 6.53 13.03
CA ASN A 130 24.82 6.78 11.66
C ASN A 130 25.48 5.84 10.64
N ARG A 131 26.77 5.53 10.81
CA ARG A 131 27.48 4.59 9.94
C ARG A 131 27.03 3.15 10.14
N ILE A 132 26.68 2.75 11.37
CA ILE A 132 26.06 1.44 11.65
C ILE A 132 24.71 1.36 10.94
N SER A 133 23.85 2.36 11.11
CA SER A 133 22.56 2.43 10.40
C SER A 133 22.73 2.33 8.88
N GLN A 134 23.71 3.03 8.31
CA GLN A 134 24.00 2.93 6.89
C GLN A 134 24.44 1.51 6.47
N ALA A 135 25.35 0.88 7.22
CA ALA A 135 25.79 -0.49 6.94
C ALA A 135 24.63 -1.50 7.05
N VAL A 136 23.70 -1.28 7.99
CA VAL A 136 22.46 -2.07 8.13
C VAL A 136 21.58 -1.92 6.90
N LEU A 137 21.35 -0.69 6.42
CA LEU A 137 20.56 -0.40 5.22
C LEU A 137 21.20 -0.91 3.92
N GLU A 138 22.52 -1.10 3.93
CA GLU A 138 23.30 -1.71 2.85
C GLU A 138 23.42 -3.24 3.00
N LYS A 139 22.79 -3.82 4.03
CA LYS A 139 22.83 -5.26 4.34
C LYS A 139 24.25 -5.80 4.54
N ASN A 140 25.19 -4.95 4.95
CA ASN A 140 26.58 -5.30 5.20
C ASN A 140 26.77 -5.67 6.69
N SER A 141 26.44 -6.92 7.03
CA SER A 141 26.47 -7.42 8.40
C SER A 141 27.87 -7.42 9.05
N GLU A 142 28.92 -7.63 8.25
CA GLU A 142 30.31 -7.61 8.73
C GLU A 142 30.76 -6.20 9.14
N GLU A 143 30.54 -5.21 8.28
CA GLU A 143 30.90 -3.81 8.59
C GLU A 143 30.03 -3.26 9.72
N ALA A 144 28.73 -3.57 9.73
CA ALA A 144 27.81 -3.18 10.79
C ALA A 144 28.27 -3.72 12.15
N ALA A 145 28.66 -5.01 12.23
CA ALA A 145 29.21 -5.61 13.44
C ALA A 145 30.54 -4.99 13.87
N ARG A 146 31.45 -4.72 12.93
CA ARG A 146 32.74 -4.08 13.23
C ARG A 146 32.57 -2.67 13.80
N LEU A 147 31.65 -1.88 13.23
CA LEU A 147 31.33 -0.54 13.71
C LEU A 147 30.63 -0.56 15.07
N LEU A 148 29.75 -1.55 15.30
CA LEU A 148 29.10 -1.76 16.60
C LEU A 148 30.13 -2.08 17.70
N CYS A 149 31.07 -2.99 17.46
CA CYS A 149 32.16 -3.26 18.41
C CYS A 149 32.94 -1.98 18.76
N ARG A 150 33.23 -1.15 17.76
CA ARG A 150 33.90 0.14 17.98
C ARG A 150 33.05 1.12 18.80
N LEU A 151 31.71 1.08 18.65
CA LEU A 151 30.81 1.90 19.44
C LEU A 151 30.81 1.46 20.91
N TYR A 152 30.82 0.15 21.20
CA TYR A 152 31.00 -0.36 22.57
C TYR A 152 32.28 0.16 23.23
N ASP A 153 33.39 0.21 22.49
CA ASP A 153 34.68 0.66 23.02
C ASP A 153 34.71 2.18 23.31
N ILE A 154 34.00 2.98 22.53
CA ILE A 154 34.06 4.45 22.58
C ILE A 154 32.94 5.05 23.45
N ALA A 155 31.74 4.48 23.40
CA ALA A 155 30.56 5.00 24.08
C ALA A 155 29.64 3.84 24.54
N PRO A 156 30.03 3.09 25.59
CA PRO A 156 29.24 1.95 26.09
C PRO A 156 27.88 2.34 26.65
N ASP A 157 27.71 3.60 27.09
CA ASP A 157 26.44 4.13 27.62
C ASP A 157 25.60 4.86 26.54
N TYR A 158 25.90 4.66 25.26
CA TYR A 158 25.16 5.31 24.16
C TYR A 158 23.69 4.87 24.15
N VAL A 159 22.78 5.84 24.15
CA VAL A 159 21.33 5.63 24.39
C VAL A 159 20.71 4.61 23.44
N GLN A 160 21.14 4.56 22.18
CA GLN A 160 20.58 3.66 21.17
C GLN A 160 21.41 2.40 20.93
N LEU A 161 22.43 2.11 21.76
CA LEU A 161 23.35 0.99 21.54
C LEU A 161 22.63 -0.35 21.45
N ALA A 162 21.69 -0.62 22.37
CA ALA A 162 20.90 -1.84 22.36
C ALA A 162 20.03 -1.95 21.09
N ALA A 163 19.47 -0.83 20.62
CA ALA A 163 18.67 -0.85 19.41
C ALA A 163 19.52 -1.16 18.17
N LEU A 164 20.70 -0.54 18.07
CA LEU A 164 21.67 -0.81 17.01
C LEU A 164 22.13 -2.27 17.03
N GLU A 165 22.36 -2.87 18.21
CA GLU A 165 22.71 -4.30 18.34
C GLU A 165 21.67 -5.21 17.69
N HIS A 166 20.37 -4.97 17.97
CA HIS A 166 19.28 -5.76 17.39
C HIS A 166 19.17 -5.57 15.87
N LEU A 167 19.40 -4.34 15.37
CA LEU A 167 19.40 -4.08 13.92
C LEU A 167 20.57 -4.75 13.21
N VAL A 168 21.76 -4.76 13.82
CA VAL A 168 22.91 -5.51 13.28
C VAL A 168 22.62 -7.00 13.27
N GLU A 169 22.05 -7.55 14.34
CA GLU A 169 21.67 -8.97 14.38
C GLU A 169 20.62 -9.31 13.32
N ALA A 170 19.65 -8.43 13.09
CA ALA A 170 18.67 -8.60 12.03
C ALA A 170 19.30 -8.75 10.63
N THR A 171 20.39 -8.03 10.34
CA THR A 171 21.11 -8.22 9.07
C THR A 171 21.75 -9.60 8.94
N ARG A 172 22.13 -10.24 10.05
CA ARG A 172 22.65 -11.61 10.04
C ARG A 172 21.54 -12.62 9.83
N LEU A 173 20.36 -12.38 10.41
CA LEU A 173 19.19 -13.24 10.19
C LEU A 173 18.87 -13.37 8.71
N LEU A 174 19.08 -12.32 7.89
CA LEU A 174 18.88 -12.38 6.43
C LEU A 174 19.67 -13.49 5.73
N LEU A 175 20.74 -13.99 6.35
CA LEU A 175 21.61 -15.04 5.82
C LEU A 175 21.27 -16.43 6.37
N MET A 176 20.33 -16.53 7.31
CA MET A 176 19.99 -17.76 8.02
C MET A 176 18.63 -18.30 7.56
N PRO A 177 18.45 -19.64 7.47
CA PRO A 177 17.13 -20.21 7.23
C PRO A 177 16.21 -19.98 8.43
N VAL A 178 14.91 -19.80 8.16
CA VAL A 178 13.88 -19.65 9.20
C VAL A 178 13.65 -20.99 9.87
N VAL A 179 13.78 -21.02 11.19
CA VAL A 179 13.60 -22.27 11.98
C VAL A 179 12.21 -22.31 12.61
N ASP A 180 11.75 -21.18 13.13
CA ASP A 180 10.44 -21.03 13.76
C ASP A 180 9.80 -19.73 13.27
N VAL A 181 8.93 -19.87 12.26
CA VAL A 181 8.26 -18.74 11.60
C VAL A 181 7.43 -17.93 12.60
N GLU A 182 6.72 -18.57 13.53
CA GLU A 182 5.84 -17.88 14.45
C GLU A 182 6.62 -17.06 15.48
N ALA A 183 7.69 -17.65 16.02
CA ALA A 183 8.57 -16.95 16.94
C ALA A 183 9.27 -15.77 16.26
N GLU A 184 9.81 -15.96 15.05
CA GLU A 184 10.49 -14.90 14.31
C GLU A 184 9.53 -13.80 13.88
N MET A 185 8.32 -14.14 13.43
CA MET A 185 7.27 -13.17 13.10
C MET A 185 6.91 -12.31 14.31
N LYS A 186 6.75 -12.93 15.49
CA LYS A 186 6.45 -12.20 16.72
C LYS A 186 7.57 -11.23 17.10
N VAL A 187 8.83 -11.64 16.98
CA VAL A 187 9.99 -10.75 17.21
C VAL A 187 9.99 -9.59 16.21
N LEU A 188 9.72 -9.88 14.94
CA LEU A 188 9.68 -8.88 13.88
C LEU A 188 8.59 -7.83 14.17
N GLN A 189 7.37 -8.24 14.46
CA GLN A 189 6.24 -7.33 14.75
C GLN A 189 6.42 -6.54 16.05
N GLN A 190 6.77 -7.23 17.14
CA GLN A 190 6.67 -6.65 18.49
C GLN A 190 7.94 -5.94 18.94
N THR A 191 9.08 -6.22 18.29
CA THR A 191 10.38 -5.70 18.72
C THR A 191 11.10 -5.00 17.57
N LEU A 192 11.29 -5.68 16.44
CA LEU A 192 12.18 -5.16 15.41
C LEU A 192 11.55 -4.06 14.57
N THR A 193 10.27 -4.16 14.19
CA THR A 193 9.54 -3.12 13.46
C THR A 193 9.56 -1.77 14.19
N PRO A 194 9.04 -1.65 15.44
CA PRO A 194 9.03 -0.35 16.12
C PRO A 194 10.44 0.20 16.36
N MET A 195 11.42 -0.69 16.56
CA MET A 195 12.81 -0.30 16.75
C MET A 195 13.47 0.20 15.46
N ALA A 196 13.22 -0.47 14.34
CA ALA A 196 13.69 -0.05 13.03
C ALA A 196 13.07 1.28 12.64
N GLU A 197 11.77 1.48 12.88
CA GLU A 197 11.10 2.77 12.68
C GLU A 197 11.71 3.87 13.56
N GLN A 198 12.01 3.58 14.83
CA GLN A 198 12.62 4.56 15.74
C GLN A 198 14.05 4.96 15.33
N VAL A 199 14.87 4.02 14.87
CA VAL A 199 16.31 4.25 14.62
C VAL A 199 16.61 4.62 13.17
N LEU A 200 15.92 3.97 12.22
CA LEU A 200 16.15 4.15 10.78
C LEU A 200 15.10 5.09 10.14
N GLY A 201 14.01 5.41 10.85
CA GLY A 201 12.92 6.22 10.33
C GLY A 201 12.36 5.60 9.05
N ASN A 202 12.40 6.38 7.99
CA ASN A 202 11.76 6.08 6.71
C ASN A 202 12.45 4.96 5.95
N GLU A 203 13.74 4.79 6.23
CA GLU A 203 14.56 3.75 5.60
C GLU A 203 14.35 2.38 6.27
N SER A 204 13.58 2.29 7.36
CA SER A 204 13.30 1.05 8.10
C SER A 204 12.80 -0.08 7.19
N ARG A 205 11.96 0.24 6.20
CA ARG A 205 11.42 -0.71 5.22
C ARG A 205 12.51 -1.45 4.45
N ARG A 206 13.66 -0.82 4.20
CA ARG A 206 14.78 -1.45 3.48
C ARG A 206 15.42 -2.59 4.24
N LEU A 207 15.26 -2.61 5.58
CA LEU A 207 15.63 -3.74 6.42
C LEU A 207 14.44 -4.70 6.62
N LEU A 208 13.24 -4.17 6.89
CA LEU A 208 12.08 -4.97 7.28
C LEU A 208 11.52 -5.82 6.13
N ILE A 209 11.41 -5.28 4.91
CA ILE A 209 10.83 -6.01 3.78
C ILE A 209 11.61 -7.31 3.49
N PRO A 210 12.95 -7.31 3.38
CA PRO A 210 13.71 -8.56 3.21
C PRO A 210 13.54 -9.58 4.34
N LEU A 211 13.34 -9.13 5.59
CA LEU A 211 13.06 -10.02 6.70
C LEU A 211 11.68 -10.67 6.56
N TRP A 212 10.68 -9.91 6.13
CA TRP A 212 9.33 -10.42 5.83
C TRP A 212 9.32 -11.37 4.63
N GLN A 213 10.07 -11.07 3.56
CA GLN A 213 10.23 -11.96 2.41
C GLN A 213 10.82 -13.30 2.82
N ARG A 214 11.82 -13.31 3.71
CA ARG A 214 12.39 -14.55 4.25
C ARG A 214 11.34 -15.41 4.96
N LEU A 215 10.43 -14.78 5.73
CA LEU A 215 9.31 -15.50 6.36
C LEU A 215 8.30 -16.01 5.33
N SER A 216 8.04 -15.24 4.26
CA SER A 216 7.20 -15.68 3.13
C SER A 216 7.77 -16.92 2.45
N GLU A 217 9.07 -16.96 2.18
CA GLU A 217 9.72 -18.16 1.60
C GLU A 217 9.53 -19.40 2.47
N ALA A 218 9.63 -19.24 3.80
CA ALA A 218 9.41 -20.33 4.74
C ALA A 218 7.94 -20.80 4.83
N LEU A 219 6.99 -20.00 4.34
CA LEU A 219 5.56 -20.27 4.36
C LEU A 219 4.99 -20.73 3.01
N LEU A 220 5.82 -20.83 1.95
CA LEU A 220 5.37 -21.03 0.57
C LEU A 220 4.42 -22.23 0.38
N GLU A 221 4.67 -23.35 1.08
CA GLU A 221 3.88 -24.58 0.96
C GLU A 221 2.91 -24.81 2.14
N ARG A 222 2.76 -23.82 3.03
CA ARG A 222 1.93 -23.97 4.22
C ARG A 222 0.46 -23.65 3.89
N PRO A 223 -0.48 -24.57 4.14
CA PRO A 223 -1.90 -24.31 3.88
C PRO A 223 -2.47 -23.26 4.84
N TYR A 224 -3.52 -22.58 4.39
CA TYR A 224 -4.26 -21.65 5.22
C TYR A 224 -4.97 -22.32 6.41
N GLU A 225 -4.82 -21.72 7.59
CA GLU A 225 -5.51 -22.08 8.82
C GLU A 225 -6.19 -20.82 9.39
N ALA A 226 -7.53 -20.76 9.41
CA ALA A 226 -8.27 -19.56 9.84
C ALA A 226 -7.96 -19.12 11.28
N GLU A 227 -7.74 -20.07 12.20
CA GLU A 227 -7.34 -19.78 13.59
C GLU A 227 -5.95 -19.14 13.70
N ARG A 228 -5.13 -19.28 12.65
CA ARG A 228 -3.75 -18.80 12.58
C ARG A 228 -3.50 -18.09 11.25
N ALA A 229 -4.44 -17.24 10.84
CA ALA A 229 -4.43 -16.59 9.54
C ALA A 229 -3.15 -15.77 9.25
N GLU A 230 -2.43 -15.33 10.28
CA GLU A 230 -1.13 -14.63 10.16
C GLU A 230 0.02 -15.55 9.71
N LEU A 231 -0.09 -16.86 9.91
CA LEU A 231 0.90 -17.86 9.46
C LEU A 231 0.64 -18.36 8.03
N HIS A 232 -0.11 -17.59 7.26
CA HIS A 232 -0.33 -17.84 5.84
C HIS A 232 0.57 -16.92 5.01
N LEU A 233 1.06 -17.42 3.86
CA LEU A 233 1.93 -16.68 2.95
C LEU A 233 1.40 -15.28 2.60
N SER A 234 0.08 -15.16 2.38
CA SER A 234 -0.52 -13.86 2.02
C SER A 234 -0.35 -12.80 3.11
N TYR A 235 -0.18 -13.18 4.38
CA TYR A 235 0.08 -12.24 5.47
C TYR A 235 1.50 -11.69 5.42
N THR A 236 2.51 -12.56 5.40
CA THR A 236 3.92 -12.14 5.38
C THR A 236 4.27 -11.43 4.09
N ALA A 237 3.69 -11.85 2.96
CA ALA A 237 3.82 -11.15 1.68
C ALA A 237 3.18 -9.75 1.71
N THR A 238 2.08 -9.55 2.44
CA THR A 238 1.51 -8.21 2.66
C THR A 238 2.49 -7.31 3.42
N GLN A 239 3.15 -7.84 4.47
CA GLN A 239 4.17 -7.07 5.22
C GLN A 239 5.41 -6.77 4.39
N ALA A 240 5.76 -7.68 3.46
CA ALA A 240 6.82 -7.48 2.48
C ALA A 240 6.43 -6.57 1.30
N MET A 241 5.18 -6.10 1.23
CA MET A 241 4.64 -5.34 0.09
C MET A 241 4.75 -6.10 -1.25
N ASP A 242 4.73 -7.43 -1.20
CA ASP A 242 4.78 -8.29 -2.39
C ASP A 242 3.36 -8.67 -2.83
N TRP A 243 2.68 -7.69 -3.43
CA TRP A 243 1.25 -7.77 -3.74
C TRP A 243 0.91 -8.86 -4.75
N GLU A 244 1.84 -9.21 -5.64
CA GLU A 244 1.65 -10.31 -6.58
C GLU A 244 1.62 -11.65 -5.85
N ILE A 245 2.55 -11.88 -4.92
CA ILE A 245 2.54 -13.08 -4.08
C ILE A 245 1.30 -13.11 -3.19
N VAL A 246 0.87 -11.97 -2.62
CA VAL A 246 -0.37 -11.91 -1.82
C VAL A 246 -1.56 -12.41 -2.62
N GLN A 247 -1.75 -11.90 -3.84
CA GLN A 247 -2.86 -12.31 -4.69
C GLN A 247 -2.78 -13.79 -5.03
N GLN A 248 -1.62 -14.26 -5.50
CA GLN A 248 -1.44 -15.66 -5.90
C GLN A 248 -1.67 -16.63 -4.72
N ALA A 249 -1.14 -16.30 -3.54
CA ALA A 249 -1.31 -17.10 -2.34
C ALA A 249 -2.77 -17.21 -1.92
N VAL A 250 -3.54 -16.11 -2.03
CA VAL A 250 -4.98 -16.14 -1.72
C VAL A 250 -5.75 -16.95 -2.76
N GLU A 251 -5.51 -16.72 -4.05
CA GLU A 251 -6.25 -17.38 -5.14
C GLU A 251 -5.99 -18.91 -5.21
N GLN A 252 -4.88 -19.39 -4.63
CA GLN A 252 -4.57 -20.83 -4.52
C GLN A 252 -5.40 -21.55 -3.45
N GLU A 253 -5.91 -20.82 -2.45
CA GLU A 253 -6.69 -21.41 -1.37
C GLU A 253 -8.11 -21.75 -1.82
N LEU A 254 -8.59 -22.95 -1.46
CA LEU A 254 -9.92 -23.39 -1.84
C LEU A 254 -10.99 -22.55 -1.13
N ALA A 255 -11.95 -22.03 -1.90
CA ALA A 255 -13.05 -21.21 -1.38
C ALA A 255 -12.60 -19.97 -0.58
N TRP A 256 -11.47 -19.36 -0.96
CA TRP A 256 -10.95 -18.14 -0.34
C TRP A 256 -11.97 -16.98 -0.30
N GLU A 257 -12.89 -16.93 -1.26
CA GLU A 257 -13.99 -15.95 -1.33
C GLU A 257 -14.99 -16.08 -0.16
N SER A 258 -14.95 -17.18 0.59
CA SER A 258 -15.78 -17.42 1.78
C SER A 258 -15.09 -17.07 3.09
N ASP A 259 -13.84 -16.58 3.06
CA ASP A 259 -13.11 -16.14 4.24
C ASP A 259 -12.86 -14.62 4.18
N PRO A 260 -13.32 -13.84 5.18
CA PRO A 260 -13.19 -12.38 5.16
C PRO A 260 -11.74 -11.90 5.20
N ILE A 261 -10.85 -12.62 5.88
CA ILE A 261 -9.43 -12.23 6.01
C ILE A 261 -8.73 -12.40 4.67
N LEU A 262 -8.97 -13.52 3.98
CA LEU A 262 -8.43 -13.75 2.65
C LEU A 262 -8.98 -12.75 1.63
N LEU A 263 -10.30 -12.48 1.65
CA LEU A 263 -10.92 -11.45 0.81
C LEU A 263 -10.30 -10.06 1.03
N LEU A 264 -10.07 -9.64 2.27
CA LEU A 264 -9.44 -8.35 2.57
C LEU A 264 -8.02 -8.26 2.02
N ARG A 265 -7.23 -9.34 2.16
CA ARG A 265 -5.86 -9.38 1.60
C ARG A 265 -5.89 -9.35 0.07
N HIS A 266 -6.83 -10.06 -0.54
CA HIS A 266 -7.02 -10.03 -1.99
C HIS A 266 -7.43 -8.64 -2.49
N ALA A 267 -8.37 -7.98 -1.81
CA ALA A 267 -8.81 -6.62 -2.15
C ALA A 267 -7.63 -5.63 -2.11
N ARG A 268 -6.85 -5.65 -1.02
CA ARG A 268 -5.64 -4.83 -0.86
C ARG A 268 -4.58 -5.13 -1.92
N ALA A 269 -4.34 -6.40 -2.23
CA ALA A 269 -3.40 -6.76 -3.30
C ALA A 269 -3.87 -6.21 -4.66
N CYS A 270 -5.16 -6.37 -5.00
CA CYS A 270 -5.72 -5.85 -6.24
C CYS A 270 -5.66 -4.32 -6.31
N ASP A 271 -5.86 -3.63 -5.18
CA ASP A 271 -5.71 -2.19 -5.04
C ASP A 271 -4.29 -1.73 -5.41
N HIS A 272 -3.27 -2.35 -4.82
CA HIS A 272 -1.87 -2.04 -5.13
C HIS A 272 -1.44 -2.46 -6.54
N LEU A 273 -2.07 -3.48 -7.11
CA LEU A 273 -1.82 -3.93 -8.49
C LEU A 273 -2.69 -3.22 -9.54
N TYR A 274 -3.50 -2.22 -9.14
CA TYR A 274 -4.39 -1.45 -10.03
C TYR A 274 -5.39 -2.30 -10.83
N LYS A 275 -5.79 -3.47 -10.30
CA LYS A 275 -6.72 -4.41 -10.92
C LYS A 275 -8.17 -4.01 -10.64
N LYS A 276 -8.63 -2.94 -11.31
CA LYS A 276 -9.92 -2.29 -11.04
C LYS A 276 -11.12 -3.21 -10.92
N MET A 277 -11.25 -4.17 -11.82
CA MET A 277 -12.41 -5.06 -11.84
C MET A 277 -12.43 -5.97 -10.60
N GLU A 278 -11.26 -6.49 -10.24
CA GLU A 278 -11.01 -7.37 -9.10
C GLU A 278 -11.11 -6.62 -7.77
N ILE A 279 -10.70 -5.34 -7.73
CA ILE A 279 -10.90 -4.43 -6.59
C ILE A 279 -12.39 -4.38 -6.23
N TYR A 280 -13.24 -3.96 -7.17
CA TYR A 280 -14.68 -3.82 -6.90
C TYR A 280 -15.31 -5.18 -6.56
N GLN A 281 -14.92 -6.26 -7.23
CA GLN A 281 -15.45 -7.60 -6.92
C GLN A 281 -15.15 -8.01 -5.49
N SER A 282 -13.91 -7.85 -5.05
CA SER A 282 -13.49 -8.22 -3.69
C SER A 282 -14.23 -7.40 -2.64
N TRP A 283 -14.30 -6.09 -2.82
CA TRP A 283 -15.02 -5.21 -1.90
C TRP A 283 -16.53 -5.47 -1.92
N PHE A 284 -17.12 -5.80 -3.06
CA PHE A 284 -18.55 -6.15 -3.13
C PHE A 284 -18.85 -7.44 -2.38
N MET A 285 -18.01 -8.47 -2.52
CA MET A 285 -18.13 -9.71 -1.75
C MET A 285 -18.02 -9.45 -0.24
N ILE A 286 -17.08 -8.61 0.18
CA ILE A 286 -16.96 -8.18 1.58
C ILE A 286 -18.24 -7.49 2.04
N CYS A 287 -18.74 -6.48 1.31
CA CYS A 287 -19.96 -5.77 1.70
C CYS A 287 -21.18 -6.70 1.78
N TRP A 288 -21.31 -7.69 0.90
CA TRP A 288 -22.46 -8.60 0.88
C TRP A 288 -22.42 -9.65 1.98
N ASN A 289 -21.27 -10.29 2.17
CA ASN A 289 -21.14 -11.48 3.00
C ASN A 289 -20.55 -11.19 4.38
N PHE A 290 -19.75 -10.13 4.50
CA PHE A 290 -18.96 -9.78 5.68
C PHE A 290 -18.99 -8.27 5.95
N PRO A 291 -20.19 -7.67 6.11
CA PRO A 291 -20.36 -6.23 6.24
C PRO A 291 -19.46 -5.63 7.32
N GLU A 292 -19.26 -6.31 8.45
CA GLU A 292 -18.42 -5.85 9.55
C GLU A 292 -16.94 -5.57 9.18
N TYR A 293 -16.48 -6.06 8.03
CA TYR A 293 -15.15 -5.78 7.48
C TYR A 293 -15.14 -4.69 6.39
N SER A 294 -16.30 -4.16 6.00
CA SER A 294 -16.44 -3.17 4.93
C SER A 294 -15.83 -1.81 5.28
N GLU A 295 -15.67 -1.50 6.57
CA GLU A 295 -14.97 -0.28 7.01
C GLU A 295 -13.53 -0.21 6.45
N ALA A 296 -12.90 -1.35 6.18
CA ALA A 296 -11.57 -1.43 5.58
C ALA A 296 -11.48 -0.83 4.17
N ILE A 297 -12.60 -0.52 3.51
CA ILE A 297 -12.62 0.25 2.26
C ILE A 297 -11.93 1.63 2.45
N LYS A 298 -11.96 2.18 3.67
CA LYS A 298 -11.24 3.42 4.01
C LYS A 298 -9.73 3.31 3.81
N ASP A 299 -9.16 2.11 3.88
CA ASP A 299 -7.73 1.87 3.70
C ASP A 299 -7.35 1.62 2.23
N SER A 300 -8.31 1.58 1.30
CA SER A 300 -8.08 1.29 -0.12
C SER A 300 -7.20 2.36 -0.79
N THR A 301 -6.33 1.97 -1.72
CA THR A 301 -5.61 2.95 -2.55
C THR A 301 -6.51 3.58 -3.63
N ASP A 302 -7.67 2.98 -3.94
CA ASP A 302 -8.68 3.55 -4.82
C ASP A 302 -9.50 4.63 -4.09
N ARG A 303 -9.04 5.87 -4.25
CA ARG A 303 -9.74 7.04 -3.69
C ARG A 303 -11.15 7.24 -4.21
N GLN A 304 -11.44 6.82 -5.44
CA GLN A 304 -12.80 6.93 -5.95
C GLN A 304 -13.71 6.02 -5.12
N LEU A 305 -13.25 4.81 -4.83
CA LEU A 305 -13.96 3.90 -3.93
C LEU A 305 -14.09 4.48 -2.51
N GLN A 306 -13.02 4.98 -1.91
CA GLN A 306 -13.05 5.63 -0.59
C GLN A 306 -14.08 6.78 -0.52
N GLN A 307 -14.05 7.70 -1.49
CA GLN A 307 -14.96 8.85 -1.52
C GLN A 307 -16.42 8.42 -1.68
N GLN A 308 -16.66 7.38 -2.47
CA GLN A 308 -18.01 6.85 -2.62
C GLN A 308 -18.48 6.15 -1.35
N TRP A 309 -17.58 5.47 -0.65
CA TRP A 309 -17.86 4.89 0.67
C TRP A 309 -18.21 5.97 1.69
N GLU A 310 -17.45 7.05 1.78
CA GLU A 310 -17.75 8.18 2.67
C GLU A 310 -19.11 8.82 2.37
N LYS A 311 -19.44 9.02 1.09
CA LYS A 311 -20.75 9.52 0.66
C LYS A 311 -21.86 8.56 1.04
N PHE A 312 -21.68 7.27 0.80
CA PHE A 312 -22.64 6.24 1.19
C PHE A 312 -22.94 6.25 2.69
N LEU A 313 -21.92 6.40 3.53
CA LEU A 313 -22.09 6.50 4.98
C LEU A 313 -22.83 7.77 5.42
N ALA A 314 -22.85 8.81 4.59
CA ALA A 314 -23.56 10.06 4.84
C ALA A 314 -25.01 10.08 4.32
N VAL A 315 -25.47 9.02 3.65
CA VAL A 315 -26.84 8.91 3.13
C VAL A 315 -27.85 8.88 4.28
N ASP A 316 -28.92 9.67 4.14
CA ASP A 316 -30.08 9.68 5.03
C ASP A 316 -31.35 9.27 4.27
N PRO A 317 -32.06 8.20 4.67
CA PRO A 317 -31.80 7.33 5.81
C PRO A 317 -30.62 6.37 5.63
N VAL A 318 -29.95 6.06 6.74
CA VAL A 318 -28.78 5.15 6.78
C VAL A 318 -29.13 3.80 6.14
N LEU A 319 -28.33 3.42 5.15
CA LEU A 319 -28.44 2.14 4.46
C LEU A 319 -27.52 1.10 5.11
N PRO A 320 -27.90 -0.20 5.07
CA PRO A 320 -27.00 -1.27 5.47
C PRO A 320 -25.85 -1.40 4.46
N GLU A 321 -24.65 -1.76 4.92
CA GLU A 321 -23.43 -1.81 4.11
C GLU A 321 -23.53 -2.77 2.91
N GLN A 322 -24.34 -3.82 3.02
CA GLN A 322 -24.69 -4.71 1.90
C GLN A 322 -25.31 -3.96 0.70
N ALA A 323 -25.92 -2.80 0.94
CA ALA A 323 -26.50 -1.97 -0.12
C ALA A 323 -25.45 -1.13 -0.85
N PHE A 324 -24.23 -0.98 -0.32
CA PHE A 324 -23.20 -0.13 -0.92
C PHE A 324 -22.88 -0.49 -2.37
N PRO A 325 -22.63 -1.76 -2.75
CA PRO A 325 -22.37 -2.11 -4.15
C PRO A 325 -23.50 -1.67 -5.10
N ALA A 326 -24.74 -1.77 -4.64
CA ALA A 326 -25.90 -1.41 -5.43
C ALA A 326 -26.10 0.11 -5.50
N TRP A 327 -25.88 0.82 -4.39
CA TRP A 327 -25.83 2.28 -4.33
C TRP A 327 -24.70 2.86 -5.20
N LEU A 328 -23.56 2.18 -5.27
CA LEU A 328 -22.43 2.56 -6.09
C LEU A 328 -22.78 2.52 -7.59
N LEU A 329 -23.60 1.56 -8.03
CA LEU A 329 -24.10 1.52 -9.42
C LEU A 329 -25.04 2.69 -9.76
N ILE A 330 -25.72 3.29 -8.77
CA ILE A 330 -26.54 4.49 -8.98
C ILE A 330 -25.63 5.69 -9.23
N ASN A 331 -24.59 5.86 -8.41
CA ASN A 331 -23.67 7.00 -8.46
C ASN A 331 -22.59 6.87 -9.53
N MET A 332 -22.29 5.63 -9.95
CA MET A 332 -21.31 5.31 -10.99
C MET A 332 -21.86 4.27 -11.98
N PRO A 333 -22.85 4.63 -12.83
CA PRO A 333 -23.47 3.69 -13.78
C PRO A 333 -22.49 3.04 -14.75
N SER A 334 -21.41 3.74 -15.10
CA SER A 334 -20.38 3.25 -16.02
C SER A 334 -19.60 2.05 -15.51
N LEU A 335 -19.70 1.72 -14.21
CA LEU A 335 -19.10 0.51 -13.65
C LEU A 335 -19.64 -0.77 -14.29
N THR A 336 -20.87 -0.75 -14.82
CA THR A 336 -21.46 -1.88 -15.56
C THR A 336 -20.65 -2.31 -16.79
N LYS A 337 -19.75 -1.46 -17.31
CA LYS A 337 -18.83 -1.81 -18.41
C LYS A 337 -17.59 -2.58 -17.97
N VAL A 338 -17.24 -2.45 -16.69
CA VAL A 338 -16.01 -3.01 -16.10
C VAL A 338 -16.32 -4.28 -15.31
N LEU A 339 -17.48 -4.30 -14.65
CA LEU A 339 -17.91 -5.41 -13.81
C LEU A 339 -18.42 -6.59 -14.65
N LYS A 340 -18.35 -7.81 -14.07
CA LYS A 340 -18.99 -9.00 -14.67
C LYS A 340 -20.50 -8.88 -14.51
N ASP A 341 -21.22 -9.41 -15.49
CA ASP A 341 -22.68 -9.53 -15.43
C ASP A 341 -23.07 -10.49 -14.29
N PRO A 342 -23.71 -9.99 -13.21
CA PRO A 342 -24.04 -10.80 -12.04
C PRO A 342 -25.09 -11.88 -12.33
N CYS A 343 -25.79 -11.80 -13.45
CA CYS A 343 -26.73 -12.82 -13.89
C CYS A 343 -26.05 -13.98 -14.63
N ARG A 344 -24.77 -13.82 -15.00
CA ARG A 344 -23.97 -14.83 -15.72
C ARG A 344 -22.82 -15.38 -14.88
N THR A 345 -22.60 -14.84 -13.68
CA THR A 345 -21.59 -15.32 -12.75
C THR A 345 -22.21 -16.24 -11.70
N GLU A 346 -21.37 -17.12 -11.15
CA GLU A 346 -21.73 -17.98 -10.01
C GLU A 346 -21.66 -17.23 -8.66
N ILE A 347 -21.19 -15.97 -8.67
CA ILE A 347 -21.08 -15.12 -7.47
C ILE A 347 -22.48 -14.84 -6.92
N GLU A 348 -22.72 -15.25 -5.67
CA GLU A 348 -23.93 -14.91 -4.94
C GLU A 348 -23.96 -13.40 -4.67
N SER A 349 -24.90 -12.71 -5.34
CA SER A 349 -25.11 -11.28 -5.19
C SER A 349 -26.56 -10.99 -4.81
N PRO A 350 -26.82 -9.96 -3.97
CA PRO A 350 -28.17 -9.57 -3.59
C PRO A 350 -29.03 -9.20 -4.81
N GLU A 351 -30.32 -9.51 -4.73
CA GLU A 351 -31.25 -9.27 -5.84
C GLU A 351 -31.35 -7.78 -6.22
N SER A 352 -31.30 -6.88 -5.23
CA SER A 352 -31.29 -5.43 -5.47
C SER A 352 -30.11 -4.97 -6.33
N TYR A 353 -28.94 -5.60 -6.18
CA TYR A 353 -27.76 -5.32 -7.00
C TYR A 353 -27.96 -5.81 -8.44
N LYS A 354 -28.45 -7.04 -8.63
CA LYS A 354 -28.75 -7.60 -9.96
C LYS A 354 -29.74 -6.74 -10.74
N LEU A 355 -30.83 -6.34 -10.09
CA LEU A 355 -31.86 -5.48 -10.68
C LEU A 355 -31.30 -4.12 -11.11
N LEU A 356 -30.46 -3.49 -10.28
CA LEU A 356 -29.83 -2.22 -10.62
C LEU A 356 -28.79 -2.35 -11.73
N TYR A 357 -28.00 -3.43 -11.73
CA TYR A 357 -27.06 -3.73 -12.80
C TYR A 357 -27.78 -3.84 -14.15
N GLN A 358 -28.89 -4.59 -14.20
CA GLN A 358 -29.71 -4.73 -15.40
C GLN A 358 -30.33 -3.40 -15.83
N LEU A 359 -30.90 -2.63 -14.89
CA LEU A 359 -31.44 -1.30 -15.18
C LEU A 359 -30.39 -0.40 -15.82
N GLN A 360 -29.21 -0.26 -15.20
CA GLN A 360 -28.14 0.59 -15.71
C GLN A 360 -27.61 0.11 -17.07
N SER A 361 -27.47 -1.20 -17.24
CA SER A 361 -27.04 -1.81 -18.51
C SER A 361 -28.03 -1.53 -19.65
N ILE A 362 -29.34 -1.58 -19.38
CA ILE A 362 -30.38 -1.21 -20.35
C ILE A 362 -30.27 0.27 -20.70
N TYR A 363 -30.18 1.16 -19.70
CA TYR A 363 -30.07 2.62 -19.93
C TYR A 363 -28.88 3.00 -20.81
N GLU A 364 -27.76 2.30 -20.68
CA GLU A 364 -26.60 2.52 -21.55
C GLU A 364 -26.84 2.07 -23.00
N GLN A 365 -27.54 0.94 -23.18
CA GLN A 365 -27.82 0.37 -24.51
C GLN A 365 -28.95 1.09 -25.24
N THR A 366 -29.99 1.55 -24.53
CA THR A 366 -31.22 2.10 -25.11
C THR A 366 -31.30 3.62 -25.03
N ARG A 367 -30.17 4.35 -24.98
CA ARG A 367 -30.13 5.84 -24.93
C ARG A 367 -31.02 6.56 -25.96
N HIS A 368 -31.57 5.87 -26.97
CA HIS A 368 -32.38 6.43 -28.06
C HIS A 368 -33.75 5.75 -28.30
N THR A 369 -34.22 4.85 -27.44
CA THR A 369 -35.56 4.24 -27.57
C THR A 369 -36.36 4.45 -26.30
N GLY A 370 -37.64 4.84 -26.44
CA GLY A 370 -38.53 5.21 -25.34
C GLY A 370 -38.69 4.14 -24.26
N VAL A 371 -39.34 4.52 -23.16
CA VAL A 371 -39.52 3.70 -21.95
C VAL A 371 -40.02 2.30 -22.31
N ASP A 372 -39.15 1.31 -22.15
CA ASP A 372 -39.40 -0.11 -22.36
C ASP A 372 -40.21 -0.68 -21.18
N ASP A 373 -41.23 -1.50 -21.44
CA ASP A 373 -42.01 -2.21 -20.42
C ASP A 373 -41.12 -3.01 -19.46
N THR A 374 -39.96 -3.45 -19.95
CA THR A 374 -38.92 -4.14 -19.17
C THR A 374 -38.37 -3.26 -18.04
N ILE A 375 -38.10 -1.97 -18.30
CA ILE A 375 -37.61 -1.01 -17.29
C ILE A 375 -38.67 -0.80 -16.21
N ILE A 376 -39.95 -0.74 -16.60
CA ILE A 376 -41.06 -0.58 -15.65
C ILE A 376 -41.18 -1.81 -14.73
N SER A 377 -41.00 -3.02 -15.26
CA SER A 377 -41.00 -4.26 -14.45
C SER A 377 -39.84 -4.25 -13.46
N LEU A 378 -38.61 -4.02 -13.93
CA LEU A 378 -37.41 -4.02 -13.08
C LEU A 378 -37.48 -2.95 -11.98
N ARG A 379 -38.02 -1.77 -12.28
CA ARG A 379 -38.29 -0.73 -11.27
C ARG A 379 -39.28 -1.17 -10.20
N ARG A 380 -40.33 -1.90 -10.59
CA ARG A 380 -41.32 -2.43 -9.65
C ARG A 380 -40.70 -3.52 -8.76
N GLU A 381 -39.89 -4.39 -9.34
CA GLU A 381 -39.17 -5.45 -8.61
C GLU A 381 -38.15 -4.84 -7.65
N LEU A 382 -37.40 -3.81 -8.06
CA LEU A 382 -36.48 -3.09 -7.18
C LEU A 382 -37.21 -2.44 -6.00
N LYS A 383 -38.37 -1.81 -6.26
CA LYS A 383 -39.21 -1.23 -5.20
C LYS A 383 -39.70 -2.27 -4.20
N GLN A 384 -39.97 -3.50 -4.65
CA GLN A 384 -40.37 -4.59 -3.77
C GLN A 384 -39.20 -5.16 -2.97
N ALA A 385 -38.02 -5.29 -3.60
CA ALA A 385 -36.82 -5.85 -2.98
C ALA A 385 -36.15 -4.89 -1.99
N ASN A 386 -36.02 -3.61 -2.34
CA ASN A 386 -35.40 -2.59 -1.49
C ASN A 386 -36.02 -1.20 -1.76
N PRO A 387 -37.07 -0.81 -1.00
CA PRO A 387 -37.74 0.48 -1.19
C PRO A 387 -36.83 1.70 -1.03
N MET A 388 -35.91 1.68 -0.05
CA MET A 388 -35.01 2.81 0.22
C MET A 388 -34.04 3.03 -0.95
N LEU A 389 -33.48 1.95 -1.48
CA LEU A 389 -32.59 2.00 -2.63
C LEU A 389 -33.33 2.40 -3.92
N PHE A 390 -34.60 1.98 -4.06
CA PHE A 390 -35.46 2.45 -5.16
C PHE A 390 -35.68 3.98 -5.11
N ASP A 391 -35.93 4.54 -3.93
CA ASP A 391 -36.15 5.98 -3.78
C ASP A 391 -34.90 6.79 -4.15
N LEU A 392 -33.71 6.32 -3.76
CA LEU A 392 -32.42 6.91 -4.16
C LEU A 392 -32.16 6.76 -5.67
N TYR A 393 -32.54 5.63 -6.26
CA TYR A 393 -32.40 5.41 -7.70
C TYR A 393 -33.28 6.37 -8.52
N ILE A 394 -34.49 6.69 -8.06
CA ILE A 394 -35.40 7.63 -8.74
C ILE A 394 -35.00 9.09 -8.48
N ASN A 395 -34.50 9.40 -7.29
CA ASN A 395 -34.09 10.75 -6.88
C ASN A 395 -32.60 10.75 -6.46
N PRO A 396 -31.66 10.66 -7.42
CA PRO A 396 -30.22 10.60 -7.11
C PRO A 396 -29.69 11.86 -6.43
N ASP A 397 -30.39 13.00 -6.51
CA ASP A 397 -30.03 14.26 -5.82
C ASP A 397 -30.20 14.20 -4.28
N ASN A 398 -30.82 13.14 -3.75
CA ASN A 398 -30.95 12.90 -2.31
C ASN A 398 -29.85 11.97 -1.76
N SER A 399 -28.81 11.66 -2.56
CA SER A 399 -27.70 10.74 -2.21
C SER A 399 -26.47 11.45 -1.67
#